data_AF-A0A0F6I7G9-F1
#
_entry.id   AF-A0A0F6I7G9-F1
#
_cell.length_a   1.000
_cell.length_b   1.000
_cell.length_c   1.000
_cell.angle_alpha   90.00
_cell.angle_beta   90.00
_cell.angle_gamma   90.00
#
_symmetry.space_group_name_H-M   'P 1'
#
loop_
_entity.id
_entity.type
_entity.pdbx_description
1 polymer ?
#
loop_
_entity_poly.entity_id
_entity_poly.type
_entity_poly.pdbx_seq_one_letter_code
_entity_poly.pdbx_strand_id
1 'polypeptide(L)'
;MKSELGHLDIPEEIWKRLRPLLPKIKINPLKGGRPRLDDRVAMAAIFYRVRTGIQWRYIPPMFGSKSTLHRRFQEWVAAGVFDKIEKEALKLYERSVKIRTKRMAADGSYARSPKGGLSRVQIRRIAAKEALKGIFSSIGVEHL
;
A
#
# COMPACT_ATOMS: atom_id res chain seq x y z
N MET A 1 -9.32 11.55 21.31
CA MET A 1 -9.12 10.08 21.20
C MET A 1 -7.63 9.84 21.08
N LYS A 2 -7.00 9.24 22.09
CA LYS A 2 -5.63 8.70 21.92
C LYS A 2 -5.73 7.58 20.91
N SER A 3 -5.03 7.69 19.81
CA SER A 3 -4.94 6.63 18.82
C SER A 3 -4.19 5.44 19.41
N GLU A 4 -4.67 4.24 19.13
CA GLU A 4 -4.00 2.99 19.52
C GLU A 4 -2.63 2.79 18.86
N LEU A 5 -2.24 3.70 17.97
CA LEU A 5 -0.99 3.71 17.22
C LEU A 5 0.15 4.45 17.96
N GLY A 6 -0.13 5.16 19.05
CA GLY A 6 0.89 5.84 19.86
C GLY A 6 1.72 6.85 19.05
N HIS A 7 3.05 6.71 19.08
CA HIS A 7 3.97 7.59 18.34
C HIS A 7 3.91 7.42 16.81
N LEU A 8 3.27 6.34 16.32
CA LEU A 8 3.09 6.09 14.90
C LEU A 8 1.87 6.81 14.33
N ASP A 9 1.04 7.39 15.20
CA ASP A 9 -0.10 8.17 14.75
C ASP A 9 0.28 9.58 14.30
N ILE A 10 -0.62 10.17 13.53
CA ILE A 10 -0.54 11.56 13.13
C ILE A 10 -1.01 12.44 14.29
N PRO A 11 -0.23 13.44 14.73
CA PRO A 11 -0.67 14.42 15.72
C PRO A 11 -2.00 15.07 15.31
N GLU A 12 -2.88 15.32 16.27
CA GLU A 12 -4.26 15.76 16.02
C GLU A 12 -4.31 17.07 15.21
N GLU A 13 -3.38 17.98 15.49
CA GLU A 13 -3.19 19.28 14.87
C GLU A 13 -2.86 19.15 13.39
N ILE A 14 -2.03 18.17 13.05
CA ILE A 14 -1.69 17.84 11.66
C ILE A 14 -2.88 17.14 11.00
N TRP A 15 -3.49 16.17 11.68
CA TRP A 15 -4.63 15.44 11.14
C TRP A 15 -5.81 16.35 10.78
N LYS A 16 -6.12 17.34 11.61
CA LYS A 16 -7.16 18.36 11.34
C LYS A 16 -6.92 19.12 10.04
N ARG A 17 -5.67 19.32 9.64
CA ARG A 17 -5.28 19.99 8.39
C ARG A 17 -5.27 19.04 7.19
N LEU A 18 -4.92 17.77 7.40
CA LEU A 18 -4.86 16.76 6.33
C LEU A 18 -6.25 16.22 5.96
N ARG A 19 -7.12 15.99 6.96
CA ARG A 19 -8.44 15.37 6.76
C ARG A 19 -9.28 16.06 5.67
N PRO A 20 -9.35 17.40 5.57
CA PRO A 20 -10.11 18.09 4.52
C PRO A 20 -9.56 17.89 3.10
N LEU A 21 -8.29 17.50 2.95
CA LEU A 21 -7.65 17.29 1.65
C LEU A 21 -8.02 15.92 1.04
N LEU A 22 -8.56 15.02 1.87
CA LEU A 22 -8.97 13.70 1.45
C LEU A 22 -10.23 13.76 0.58
N PRO A 23 -10.35 12.86 -0.41
CA PRO A 23 -11.55 12.79 -1.24
C PRO A 23 -12.75 12.47 -0.35
N LYS A 24 -13.84 13.24 -0.51
CA LYS A 24 -15.12 12.93 0.14
C LYS A 24 -15.71 11.68 -0.50
N ILE A 25 -15.65 10.56 0.20
CA ILE A 25 -16.21 9.30 -0.29
C ILE A 25 -17.70 9.29 0.00
N LYS A 26 -18.52 9.16 -1.05
CA LYS A 26 -19.95 8.86 -0.91
C LYS A 26 -20.09 7.41 -0.47
N ILE A 27 -20.33 7.19 0.82
CA ILE A 27 -20.72 5.86 1.33
C ILE A 27 -22.16 5.64 0.87
N ASN A 28 -22.40 4.61 0.07
CA ASN A 28 -23.75 4.20 -0.27
C ASN A 28 -24.28 3.33 0.89
N PRO A 29 -25.27 3.81 1.67
CA PRO A 29 -25.79 3.07 2.83
C PRO A 29 -26.43 1.72 2.44
N LEU A 30 -26.88 1.59 1.19
CA LEU A 30 -27.53 0.39 0.66
C LEU A 30 -26.51 -0.66 0.17
N LYS A 31 -25.23 -0.29 0.01
CA LYS A 31 -24.18 -1.19 -0.43
C LYS A 31 -23.57 -1.87 0.79
N GLY A 32 -24.09 -3.04 1.15
CA GLY A 32 -23.55 -3.87 2.22
C GLY A 32 -22.07 -4.21 2.01
N GLY A 33 -21.34 -4.44 3.10
CA GLY A 33 -19.93 -4.82 3.06
C GLY A 33 -19.16 -4.45 4.33
N ARG A 34 -17.90 -4.88 4.41
CA ARG A 34 -17.02 -4.53 5.53
C ARG A 34 -16.81 -3.01 5.57
N PRO A 35 -16.95 -2.36 6.74
CA PRO A 35 -16.65 -0.94 6.89
C PRO A 35 -15.27 -0.59 6.35
N ARG A 36 -15.16 0.58 5.73
CA ARG A 36 -13.86 1.08 5.25
C ARG A 36 -12.94 1.29 6.45
N LEU A 37 -11.67 0.95 6.28
CA LEU A 37 -10.62 1.30 7.24
C LEU A 37 -10.62 2.82 7.46
N ASP A 38 -10.42 3.24 8.71
CA ASP A 38 -10.31 4.65 9.06
C ASP A 38 -9.20 5.33 8.26
N ASP A 39 -9.50 6.53 7.74
CA ASP A 39 -8.58 7.28 6.90
C ASP A 39 -7.34 7.74 7.69
N ARG A 40 -7.48 8.00 9.00
CA ARG A 40 -6.34 8.37 9.85
C ARG A 40 -5.34 7.23 9.96
N VAL A 41 -5.84 6.02 10.27
CA VAL A 41 -5.04 4.79 10.33
C VAL A 41 -4.36 4.52 8.99
N ALA A 42 -5.10 4.67 7.88
CA ALA A 42 -4.54 4.48 6.56
C ALA A 42 -3.42 5.49 6.22
N MET A 43 -3.62 6.77 6.55
CA MET A 43 -2.60 7.81 6.36
C MET A 43 -1.37 7.57 7.23
N ALA A 44 -1.56 7.22 8.51
CA ALA A 44 -0.47 6.88 9.42
C ALA A 44 0.37 5.72 8.88
N ALA A 45 -0.27 4.67 8.36
CA ALA A 45 0.42 3.53 7.76
C ALA A 45 1.22 3.90 6.50
N ILE A 46 0.67 4.78 5.66
CA ILE A 46 1.34 5.27 4.44
C ILE A 46 2.56 6.09 4.83
N PHE A 47 2.43 7.01 5.80
CA PHE A 47 3.56 7.80 6.30
C PHE A 47 4.62 6.94 6.96
N TYR A 48 4.22 5.93 7.73
CA TYR A 48 5.14 4.94 8.29
C TYR A 48 5.95 4.24 7.19
N ARG A 49 5.28 3.79 6.13
CA ARG A 49 5.94 3.17 4.97
C ARG A 49 6.92 4.12 4.29
N VAL A 50 6.52 5.36 4.03
CA VAL A 50 7.38 6.36 3.37
C VAL A 50 8.59 6.71 4.24
N ARG A 51 8.41 6.86 5.55
CA ARG A 51 9.48 7.16 6.50
C ARG A 51 10.51 6.02 6.63
N THR A 52 10.05 4.78 6.61
CA THR A 52 10.90 3.60 6.85
C THR A 52 11.40 2.94 5.57
N GLY A 53 10.81 3.25 4.41
CA GLY A 53 11.14 2.63 3.13
C GLY A 53 10.73 1.16 2.99
N ILE A 54 9.97 0.61 3.95
CA ILE A 54 9.62 -0.81 3.94
C ILE A 54 8.67 -1.17 2.79
N GLN A 55 8.73 -2.43 2.36
CA GLN A 55 7.78 -2.96 1.39
C GLN A 55 6.39 -3.07 2.02
N TRP A 56 5.33 -2.96 1.20
CA TRP A 56 3.93 -3.10 1.65
C TRP A 56 3.68 -4.42 2.41
N ARG A 57 4.37 -5.50 2.02
CA ARG A 57 4.28 -6.81 2.67
C ARG A 57 4.76 -6.80 4.13
N TYR A 58 5.61 -5.85 4.53
CA TYR A 58 6.18 -5.78 5.87
C TYR A 58 5.54 -4.73 6.78
N ILE A 59 4.48 -4.06 6.33
CA ILE A 59 3.76 -3.11 7.18
C ILE A 59 3.20 -3.86 8.41
N PRO A 60 3.40 -3.31 9.63
CA PRO A 60 2.88 -3.88 10.87
C PRO A 60 1.37 -4.17 10.79
N PRO A 61 0.90 -5.33 11.27
CA PRO A 61 -0.51 -5.70 11.21
C PRO A 61 -1.45 -4.74 11.95
N MET A 62 -0.95 -3.97 12.93
CA MET A 62 -1.71 -2.97 13.69
C MET A 62 -2.37 -1.90 12.81
N PHE A 63 -1.85 -1.64 11.61
CA PHE A 63 -2.44 -0.70 10.65
C PHE A 63 -3.59 -1.28 9.83
N GLY A 64 -3.82 -2.60 9.91
CA GLY A 64 -4.83 -3.31 9.13
C GLY A 64 -4.29 -3.98 7.86
N SER A 65 -5.21 -4.31 6.94
CA SER A 65 -4.89 -5.11 5.76
C SER A 65 -4.00 -4.36 4.76
N LYS A 66 -2.85 -4.96 4.43
CA LYS A 66 -1.85 -4.44 3.47
C LYS A 66 -2.46 -4.15 2.10
N SER A 67 -3.32 -5.03 1.60
CA SER A 67 -4.03 -4.84 0.33
C SER A 67 -4.97 -3.63 0.38
N THR A 68 -5.60 -3.39 1.53
CA THR A 68 -6.48 -2.24 1.73
C THR A 68 -5.69 -0.94 1.78
N LEU A 69 -4.53 -0.94 2.46
CA LEU A 69 -3.63 0.21 2.53
C LEU A 69 -3.06 0.56 1.16
N HIS A 70 -2.59 -0.42 0.39
CA HIS A 70 -2.09 -0.20 -0.95
C HIS A 70 -3.19 0.34 -1.88
N ARG A 71 -4.40 -0.23 -1.83
CA ARG A 71 -5.53 0.29 -2.60
C ARG A 71 -5.85 1.75 -2.23
N ARG A 72 -5.87 2.06 -0.93
CA ARG A 72 -6.13 3.43 -0.45
C ARG A 72 -5.05 4.40 -0.94
N PHE A 73 -3.79 3.98 -0.91
CA PHE A 73 -2.68 4.76 -1.46
C PHE A 73 -2.91 5.08 -2.94
N GLN A 74 -3.25 4.08 -3.77
CA GLN A 74 -3.52 4.29 -5.19
C GLN A 74 -4.73 5.21 -5.42
N GLU A 75 -5.82 5.05 -4.65
CA GLU A 75 -6.99 5.95 -4.69
C GLU A 75 -6.59 7.41 -4.41
N TRP A 76 -5.70 7.63 -3.43
CA TRP A 76 -5.24 8.96 -3.04
C TRP A 76 -4.22 9.57 -3.99
N VAL A 77 -3.36 8.75 -4.61
CA VAL A 77 -2.50 9.18 -5.71
C VAL A 77 -3.37 9.67 -6.87
N ALA A 78 -4.34 8.87 -7.31
CA ALA A 78 -5.25 9.26 -8.39
C ALA A 78 -6.07 10.53 -8.08
N ALA A 79 -6.41 10.75 -6.79
CA ALA A 79 -7.14 11.93 -6.34
C ALA A 79 -6.23 13.18 -6.07
N GLY A 80 -4.92 13.07 -6.33
CA GLY A 80 -3.95 14.15 -6.12
C GLY A 80 -3.85 14.59 -4.65
N VAL A 81 -4.08 13.67 -3.71
CA VAL A 81 -4.04 13.97 -2.27
C VAL A 81 -2.65 14.40 -1.84
N PHE A 82 -1.62 13.67 -2.28
CA PHE A 82 -0.24 13.95 -1.89
C PHE A 82 0.26 15.30 -2.42
N ASP A 83 -0.14 15.69 -3.64
CA ASP A 83 0.17 17.01 -4.19
C ASP A 83 -0.47 18.14 -3.37
N LYS A 84 -1.69 17.93 -2.86
CA LYS A 84 -2.36 18.89 -1.98
C LYS A 84 -1.65 18.98 -0.63
N ILE A 85 -1.24 17.84 -0.07
CA ILE A 85 -0.49 17.78 1.19
C ILE A 85 0.84 18.50 1.04
N GLU A 86 1.57 18.27 -0.04
CA GLU A 86 2.85 18.94 -0.33
C GLU A 86 2.67 20.45 -0.39
N LYS A 87 1.65 20.94 -1.14
CA LYS A 87 1.34 22.38 -1.21
C LYS A 87 1.03 22.98 0.16
N GLU A 88 0.25 22.30 0.99
CA GLU A 88 -0.03 22.77 2.35
C GLU A 88 1.21 22.75 3.24
N ALA A 89 2.05 21.72 3.13
CA ALA A 89 3.31 21.66 3.85
C ALA A 89 4.24 22.81 3.45
N LEU A 90 4.39 23.08 2.14
CA LEU A 90 5.21 24.18 1.62
C LEU A 90 4.75 25.54 2.17
N LYS A 91 3.44 25.82 2.18
CA LYS A 91 2.90 27.06 2.77
C LYS A 91 3.27 27.21 4.25
N LEU A 92 3.27 26.12 5.01
CA LEU A 92 3.65 26.14 6.43
C LEU A 92 5.15 26.39 6.61
N TYR A 93 5.97 25.76 5.79
CA TYR A 93 7.42 25.97 5.79
C TYR A 93 7.81 27.38 5.36
N GLU A 94 7.15 27.96 4.35
CA GLU A 94 7.38 29.35 3.93
C GLU A 94 7.11 30.34 5.07
N ARG A 95 6.02 30.15 5.82
CA ARG A 95 5.67 31.03 6.96
C ARG A 95 6.61 30.88 8.14
N SER A 96 7.10 29.67 8.41
CA SER A 96 7.88 29.37 9.62
C SER A 96 9.38 29.55 9.40
N VAL A 97 9.92 29.09 8.28
CA VAL A 97 11.38 28.98 8.03
C VAL A 97 11.85 29.92 6.90
N LYS A 98 10.93 30.65 6.23
CA LYS A 98 11.24 31.57 5.10
C LYS A 98 12.10 30.91 4.00
N ILE A 99 11.80 29.66 3.66
CA ILE A 99 12.53 28.92 2.63
C ILE A 99 12.29 29.57 1.26
N ARG A 100 13.36 29.84 0.51
CA ARG A 100 13.28 30.32 -0.88
C ARG A 100 12.89 29.17 -1.81
N THR A 101 11.60 28.83 -1.84
CA THR A 101 11.00 27.76 -2.66
C THR A 101 11.27 27.90 -4.17
N LYS A 102 11.55 29.12 -4.65
CA LYS A 102 11.93 29.39 -6.06
C LYS A 102 13.25 28.72 -6.52
N ARG A 103 14.08 28.19 -5.62
CA ARG A 103 15.39 27.59 -5.94
C ARG A 103 15.61 26.23 -5.25
N MET A 104 14.56 25.42 -5.18
CA MET A 104 14.68 24.08 -4.61
C MET A 104 14.96 23.06 -5.72
N ALA A 105 16.10 22.38 -5.64
CA ALA A 105 16.40 21.20 -6.45
C ALA A 105 16.09 19.96 -5.60
N ALA A 106 15.30 19.04 -6.15
CA ALA A 106 15.10 17.72 -5.57
C ALA A 106 16.06 16.75 -6.25
N ASP A 107 16.96 16.12 -5.50
CA ASP A 107 17.78 15.02 -5.99
C ASP A 107 17.16 13.68 -5.61
N GLY A 108 17.19 12.74 -6.53
CA GLY A 108 16.73 11.38 -6.32
C GLY A 108 17.66 10.42 -7.02
N SER A 109 18.18 9.42 -6.32
CA SER A 109 18.95 8.35 -6.93
C SER A 109 18.03 7.18 -7.30
N TYR A 110 17.82 6.97 -8.61
CA TYR A 110 17.13 5.77 -9.11
C TYR A 110 18.15 4.78 -9.64
N ALA A 111 18.50 3.76 -8.85
CA ALA A 111 19.32 2.66 -9.32
C ALA A 111 18.41 1.60 -9.96
N ARG A 112 18.66 1.25 -11.23
CA ARG A 112 18.02 0.06 -11.82
C ARG A 112 18.50 -1.17 -11.06
N SER A 113 17.57 -2.03 -10.63
CA SER A 113 17.92 -3.37 -10.15
C SER A 113 18.82 -4.04 -11.20
N PRO A 114 19.98 -4.61 -10.83
CA PRO A 114 20.77 -5.42 -11.73
C PRO A 114 19.85 -6.47 -12.33
N LYS A 115 19.56 -6.35 -13.62
CA LYS A 115 18.69 -7.31 -14.30
C LYS A 115 19.33 -8.68 -14.10
N GLY A 116 18.55 -9.62 -13.57
CA GLY A 116 18.96 -11.01 -13.40
C GLY A 116 19.64 -11.49 -14.68
N GLY A 117 20.77 -12.18 -14.49
CA GLY A 117 21.72 -12.49 -15.54
C GLY A 117 21.12 -13.19 -16.76
N LEU A 118 21.90 -13.18 -17.83
CA LEU A 118 21.66 -13.98 -19.02
C LEU A 118 21.73 -15.47 -18.66
N SER A 119 20.58 -16.13 -18.48
CA SER A 119 20.35 -17.44 -19.09
C SER A 119 18.87 -17.79 -19.04
N ARG A 120 18.29 -17.90 -20.23
CA ARG A 120 17.01 -18.52 -20.51
C ARG A 120 17.17 -20.03 -20.23
N VAL A 121 17.06 -20.46 -18.98
CA VAL A 121 16.77 -21.88 -18.72
C VAL A 121 15.34 -22.10 -19.15
N GLN A 122 15.18 -22.74 -20.30
CA GLN A 122 13.90 -23.16 -20.84
C GLN A 122 13.30 -24.17 -19.87
N ILE A 123 12.45 -23.71 -18.94
CA ILE A 123 11.63 -24.60 -18.13
C ILE A 123 10.77 -25.37 -19.13
N ARG A 124 11.06 -26.65 -19.31
CA ARG A 124 10.21 -27.57 -20.06
C ARG A 124 8.81 -27.44 -19.46
N ARG A 125 7.85 -26.99 -20.27
CA ARG A 125 6.43 -27.09 -19.92
C ARG A 125 6.16 -28.55 -19.55
N ILE A 126 5.77 -28.80 -18.30
CA ILE A 126 5.14 -30.06 -17.92
C ILE A 126 3.74 -30.01 -18.56
N ALA A 127 3.69 -30.33 -19.84
CA ALA A 127 2.46 -30.70 -20.51
C ALA A 127 2.29 -32.20 -20.32
N ALA A 128 1.38 -32.57 -19.42
CA ALA A 128 0.32 -33.56 -19.65
C ALA A 128 -0.23 -34.02 -18.30
N LYS A 129 -1.32 -33.38 -17.89
CA LYS A 129 -2.35 -34.04 -17.08
C LYS A 129 -2.96 -35.16 -17.94
N GLU A 130 -2.30 -36.30 -18.10
CA GLU A 130 -2.89 -37.48 -18.77
C GLU A 130 -2.04 -38.75 -18.60
N ALA A 131 -1.71 -39.12 -17.37
CA ALA A 131 -1.12 -40.44 -17.09
C ALA A 131 -1.38 -40.95 -15.65
N LEU A 132 -2.42 -40.44 -14.97
CA LEU A 132 -2.78 -40.87 -13.61
C LEU A 132 -4.24 -41.32 -13.46
N LYS A 133 -4.92 -41.59 -14.60
CA LYS A 133 -6.23 -42.28 -14.62
C LYS A 133 -6.14 -43.79 -14.86
N GLY A 134 -4.96 -44.33 -15.18
CA GLY A 134 -4.80 -45.73 -15.59
C GLY A 134 -4.31 -46.71 -14.51
N ILE A 135 -3.92 -46.25 -13.32
CA ILE A 135 -3.29 -47.12 -12.30
C ILE A 135 -4.27 -47.52 -11.17
N PHE A 136 -5.43 -46.87 -11.06
CA PHE A 136 -6.45 -47.18 -10.04
C PHE A 136 -7.65 -48.02 -10.54
N SER A 137 -7.52 -48.70 -11.68
CA SER A 137 -8.58 -49.56 -12.27
C SER A 137 -8.21 -51.06 -12.33
N SER A 138 -7.06 -51.49 -11.80
CA SER A 138 -6.59 -52.88 -11.98
C SER A 138 -6.20 -53.63 -10.69
N ILE A 139 -6.60 -53.17 -9.51
CA ILE A 139 -6.51 -53.99 -8.29
C ILE A 139 -7.93 -54.29 -7.84
N GLY A 140 -8.50 -55.33 -8.43
CA GLY A 140 -9.65 -56.01 -7.85
C GLY A 140 -9.20 -56.62 -6.52
N VAL A 141 -9.77 -56.14 -5.43
CA VAL A 141 -9.81 -56.85 -4.15
C VAL A 141 -11.19 -57.46 -4.07
N GLU A 142 -11.31 -58.65 -4.66
CA GLU A 142 -12.30 -59.63 -4.22
C GLU A 142 -11.69 -60.37 -3.02
N HIS A 143 -12.55 -60.69 -2.05
CA HIS A 143 -12.39 -61.56 -0.88
C HIS A 143 -12.13 -60.86 0.48
N LEU A 144 -13.20 -60.93 1.27
CA LEU A 144 -13.41 -60.68 2.71
C LEU A 144 -13.64 -59.24 3.17
#